data_AF-A0A8J3W2T4-F1
#
_entry.id   AF-A0A8J3W2T4-F1
#
_cell.length_a   1.000
_cell.length_b   1.000
_cell.length_c   1.000
_cell.angle_alpha   90.00
_cell.angle_beta   90.00
_cell.angle_gamma   90.00
#
_symmetry.space_group_name_H-M   'P 1'
#
loop_
_entity.id
_entity.type
_entity.pdbx_description
1 polymer ?
#
loop_
_entity_poly.entity_id
_entity_poly.type
_entity_poly.pdbx_seq_one_letter_code
_entity_poly.pdbx_strand_id
1 'polypeptide(L)'
;MGHLIGDWLVPVSRVAAAAGVAWHTGHDGFVSVAADAQIVVTDIATSTDTGADTSTETSAGHGGEPGSAAVVELAERAVRSVTGLLPPVQVLGIDDHRRGRPLYHRDPASGKWVADADRWQSIFVDSAGGHGLLGQVEGRAGRDVTAWLSAQDPAWRAAVRWVTIDMSTVYKSAVTTSGLLPNAHLIVDLFHVVQLANKVIGDVRRRVTFERYGRRGRATDLEYVIKGLLVRGQEKLSERARGKLLCALADLSDGGRQIGAAWRAKELLRDLVKLSPNQTGLAPARPQIAAALEAFFVFCGTVGASVPELQTLAETISLWRAEIARAVATGYSNAAAEGVNRLVKLVYRTGFGFRNVTNQQRRSRYAASRGTRAVWLSPAWLQETAWQGEPSAIPTSTVLPLRARRSCQVDLLVEADDRRSHTVTTTGTQRVAA
;
A
#
# COMPACT_ATOMS: atom_id res chain seq x y z
N MET A 1 -27.93 -15.56 -8.72
CA MET A 1 -26.85 -16.38 -8.11
C MET A 1 -26.45 -17.45 -9.12
N GLY A 2 -25.40 -18.24 -8.87
CA GLY A 2 -25.09 -19.44 -9.64
C GLY A 2 -25.14 -20.66 -8.73
N HIS A 3 -25.51 -21.81 -9.25
CA HIS A 3 -25.55 -23.08 -8.51
C HIS A 3 -24.53 -24.05 -9.12
N LEU A 4 -24.12 -25.06 -8.36
CA LEU A 4 -23.09 -26.02 -8.74
C LEU A 4 -23.65 -27.11 -9.67
N ILE A 5 -23.05 -27.31 -10.84
CA ILE A 5 -23.15 -28.57 -11.59
C ILE A 5 -21.72 -29.13 -11.70
N GLY A 6 -21.44 -30.20 -10.95
CA GLY A 6 -20.08 -30.71 -10.77
C GLY A 6 -19.14 -29.65 -10.15
N ASP A 7 -17.84 -29.77 -10.41
CA ASP A 7 -16.78 -28.94 -9.80
C ASP A 7 -16.76 -27.46 -10.22
N TRP A 8 -17.75 -26.98 -10.99
CA TRP A 8 -17.78 -25.63 -11.53
C TRP A 8 -19.09 -24.89 -11.24
N LEU A 9 -18.94 -23.66 -10.75
CA LEU A 9 -20.07 -22.80 -10.39
C LEU A 9 -20.55 -22.01 -11.61
N VAL A 10 -21.50 -22.57 -12.35
CA VAL A 10 -22.05 -21.98 -13.58
C VAL A 10 -23.24 -21.07 -13.24
N PRO A 11 -23.29 -19.82 -13.76
CA PRO A 11 -24.48 -18.98 -13.61
C PRO A 11 -25.68 -19.60 -14.32
N VAL A 12 -26.82 -19.74 -13.63
CA VAL A 12 -28.06 -20.32 -14.19
C VAL A 12 -28.49 -19.60 -15.48
N SER A 13 -28.30 -18.28 -15.57
CA SER A 13 -28.57 -17.50 -16.78
C SER A 13 -27.76 -17.92 -18.01
N ARG A 14 -26.58 -18.52 -17.81
CA ARG A 14 -25.74 -19.04 -18.90
C ARG A 14 -26.24 -20.40 -19.40
N VAL A 15 -26.75 -21.23 -18.49
CA VAL A 15 -27.36 -22.53 -18.81
C VAL A 15 -28.71 -22.34 -19.49
N ALA A 16 -29.58 -21.49 -18.91
CA ALA A 16 -30.87 -21.15 -19.49
C ALA A 16 -30.75 -20.58 -20.91
N ALA A 17 -29.80 -19.65 -21.13
CA ALA A 17 -29.51 -19.11 -22.47
C ALA A 17 -28.97 -20.15 -23.46
N ALA A 18 -28.14 -21.12 -23.00
CA ALA A 18 -27.64 -22.20 -23.85
C ALA A 18 -28.73 -23.23 -24.21
N ALA A 19 -29.69 -23.46 -23.30
CA ALA A 19 -30.84 -24.34 -23.51
C ALA A 19 -32.03 -23.64 -24.21
N GLY A 20 -31.95 -22.33 -24.50
CA GLY A 20 -33.03 -21.58 -25.15
C GLY A 20 -34.26 -21.32 -24.28
N VAL A 21 -34.15 -21.45 -22.95
CA VAL A 21 -35.27 -21.30 -22.00
C VAL A 21 -35.18 -20.03 -21.16
N ALA A 22 -36.31 -19.62 -20.58
CA ALA A 22 -36.35 -18.49 -19.64
C ALA A 22 -35.54 -18.79 -18.36
N TRP A 23 -35.03 -17.73 -17.71
CA TRP A 23 -34.18 -17.88 -16.51
C TRP A 23 -34.88 -18.65 -15.38
N HIS A 24 -36.17 -18.39 -15.15
CA HIS A 24 -36.97 -19.07 -14.13
C HIS A 24 -37.06 -20.57 -14.42
N THR A 25 -37.44 -20.97 -15.64
CA THR A 25 -37.47 -22.38 -16.08
C THR A 25 -36.13 -23.08 -15.89
N GLY A 26 -35.01 -22.41 -16.21
CA GLY A 26 -33.66 -22.94 -15.99
C GLY A 26 -33.22 -22.97 -14.52
N HIS A 27 -33.87 -22.20 -13.64
CA HIS A 27 -33.65 -22.23 -12.19
C HIS A 27 -34.47 -23.35 -11.55
N ASP A 28 -35.75 -23.47 -11.88
CA ASP A 28 -36.68 -24.43 -11.30
C ASP A 28 -36.24 -25.88 -11.61
N GLY A 29 -35.79 -26.16 -12.84
CA GLY A 29 -35.20 -27.47 -13.19
C GLY A 29 -33.92 -27.79 -12.39
N PHE A 30 -33.15 -26.78 -12.01
CA PHE A 30 -31.95 -26.92 -11.17
C PHE A 30 -32.33 -27.25 -9.72
N VAL A 31 -33.37 -26.58 -9.19
CA VAL A 31 -33.92 -26.83 -7.85
C VAL A 31 -34.49 -28.24 -7.76
N SER A 32 -35.18 -28.73 -8.81
CA SER A 32 -35.67 -30.11 -8.88
C SER A 32 -34.53 -31.13 -8.78
N VAL A 33 -33.48 -30.99 -9.60
CA VAL A 33 -32.33 -31.90 -9.58
C VAL A 33 -31.58 -31.85 -8.24
N ALA A 34 -31.50 -30.69 -7.58
CA ALA A 34 -30.92 -30.57 -6.25
C ALA A 34 -31.76 -31.28 -5.17
N ALA A 35 -33.09 -31.23 -5.28
CA ALA A 35 -34.01 -31.94 -4.39
C ALA A 35 -33.92 -33.47 -4.59
N ASP A 36 -33.89 -33.93 -5.84
CA ASP A 36 -33.72 -35.36 -6.19
C ASP A 36 -32.36 -35.92 -5.68
N ALA A 37 -31.32 -35.08 -5.67
CA ALA A 37 -30.00 -35.39 -5.10
C ALA A 37 -29.89 -35.18 -3.57
N GLN A 38 -30.99 -34.85 -2.88
CA GLN A 38 -31.06 -34.51 -1.46
C GLN A 38 -30.07 -33.42 -0.98
N ILE A 39 -29.73 -32.48 -1.86
CA ILE A 39 -28.83 -31.36 -1.54
C ILE A 39 -29.63 -30.26 -0.82
N VAL A 40 -29.62 -30.27 0.51
CA VAL A 40 -30.26 -29.25 1.33
C VAL A 40 -29.46 -27.94 1.30
N VAL A 41 -30.09 -26.87 0.81
CA VAL A 41 -29.54 -25.50 0.89
C VAL A 41 -29.88 -24.93 2.27
N THR A 42 -28.91 -24.91 3.17
CA THR A 42 -29.07 -24.30 4.51
C THR A 42 -28.79 -22.79 4.46
N ASP A 43 -29.81 -22.00 4.79
CA ASP A 43 -29.62 -20.59 5.11
C ASP A 43 -28.85 -20.44 6.44
N ILE A 44 -27.99 -19.42 6.53
CA ILE A 44 -27.09 -19.25 7.68
C ILE A 44 -27.84 -18.59 8.84
N ALA A 45 -28.40 -19.42 9.73
CA ALA A 45 -28.81 -19.03 11.07
C ALA A 45 -28.65 -20.18 12.08
N THR A 46 -28.18 -19.83 13.28
CA THR A 46 -28.16 -20.63 14.53
C THR A 46 -27.52 -22.02 14.52
N SER A 47 -26.34 -22.13 15.14
CA SER A 47 -25.93 -23.32 15.91
C SER A 47 -25.10 -22.90 17.13
N THR A 48 -25.75 -22.86 18.29
CA THR A 48 -25.08 -22.89 19.60
C THR A 48 -24.71 -24.34 19.92
N ASP A 49 -23.48 -24.58 20.39
CA ASP A 49 -23.25 -25.66 21.37
C ASP A 49 -22.00 -25.41 22.23
N THR A 50 -21.74 -26.33 23.15
CA THR A 50 -21.26 -26.08 24.51
C THR A 50 -20.25 -27.16 24.93
N GLY A 51 -19.31 -26.82 25.81
CA GLY A 51 -18.36 -27.78 26.42
C GLY A 51 -16.95 -27.15 26.51
N ALA A 52 -16.36 -26.84 27.68
CA ALA A 52 -16.16 -27.57 28.95
C ALA A 52 -14.76 -28.19 29.03
N ASP A 53 -14.16 -28.04 30.21
CA ASP A 53 -12.73 -28.16 30.54
C ASP A 53 -12.01 -29.46 30.17
N THR A 54 -10.68 -29.37 30.06
CA THR A 54 -9.81 -30.15 30.96
C THR A 54 -8.42 -29.53 31.10
N SER A 55 -7.93 -29.49 32.33
CA SER A 55 -6.58 -29.06 32.72
C SER A 55 -5.66 -30.27 32.94
N THR A 56 -4.36 -30.10 32.74
CA THR A 56 -3.36 -30.96 33.42
C THR A 56 -2.01 -30.24 33.50
N GLU A 57 -1.45 -30.14 34.71
CA GLU A 57 -0.09 -29.66 34.95
C GLU A 57 0.92 -30.82 34.90
N THR A 58 2.19 -30.54 34.56
CA THR A 58 3.35 -31.22 35.17
C THR A 58 4.64 -30.41 34.95
N SER A 59 5.70 -30.72 35.70
CA SER A 59 6.63 -29.73 36.24
C SER A 59 8.09 -29.78 35.78
N ALA A 60 8.70 -28.59 35.71
CA ALA A 60 10.09 -28.16 35.99
C ALA A 60 11.31 -29.11 35.82
N GLY A 61 12.38 -28.61 35.16
CA GLY A 61 13.69 -29.29 35.09
C GLY A 61 14.86 -28.53 34.45
N HIS A 62 15.33 -27.44 35.06
CA HIS A 62 16.70 -26.84 35.01
C HIS A 62 17.62 -26.91 33.76
N GLY A 63 17.99 -25.71 33.24
CA GLY A 63 19.40 -25.25 33.29
C GLY A 63 20.22 -25.11 31.98
N GLY A 64 20.60 -23.88 31.63
CA GLY A 64 21.80 -23.57 30.81
C GLY A 64 21.62 -22.59 29.64
N GLU A 65 21.96 -21.31 29.82
CA GLU A 65 22.25 -20.39 28.69
C GLU A 65 23.68 -20.61 28.15
N PRO A 66 23.97 -20.27 26.88
CA PRO A 66 24.60 -18.95 26.66
C PRO A 66 24.23 -18.21 25.35
N GLY A 67 24.27 -16.87 25.41
CA GLY A 67 24.74 -16.03 24.28
C GLY A 67 23.69 -15.54 23.28
N SER A 68 23.00 -14.44 23.59
CA SER A 68 22.01 -13.80 22.71
C SER A 68 22.64 -13.06 21.51
N ALA A 69 22.77 -13.76 20.38
CA ALA A 69 22.71 -13.12 19.07
C ALA A 69 21.22 -12.98 18.67
N ALA A 70 20.74 -11.76 18.46
CA ALA A 70 19.35 -11.50 18.07
C ALA A 70 19.06 -12.00 16.64
N VAL A 71 18.78 -13.30 16.53
CA VAL A 71 18.13 -13.89 15.35
C VAL A 71 16.74 -13.26 15.26
N VAL A 72 16.48 -12.56 14.15
CA VAL A 72 15.11 -12.14 13.81
C VAL A 72 14.34 -13.41 13.48
N GLU A 73 13.64 -13.93 14.47
CA GLU A 73 12.78 -15.10 14.33
C GLU A 73 11.71 -14.80 13.29
N LEU A 74 11.81 -15.47 12.15
CA LEU A 74 10.88 -15.35 11.03
C LEU A 74 9.61 -16.11 11.42
N ALA A 75 8.81 -15.49 12.28
CA ALA A 75 7.62 -16.06 12.89
C ALA A 75 6.77 -16.81 11.85
N GLU A 76 6.45 -18.06 12.15
CA GLU A 76 5.71 -18.93 11.25
C GLU A 76 4.41 -18.25 10.82
N ARG A 77 4.26 -18.10 9.50
CA ARG A 77 3.31 -17.14 8.95
C ARG A 77 1.89 -17.67 9.06
N ALA A 78 1.14 -17.16 10.04
CA ALA A 78 -0.22 -17.56 10.34
C ALA A 78 -1.08 -17.68 9.07
N VAL A 79 -1.58 -18.90 8.86
CA VAL A 79 -2.34 -19.33 7.69
C VAL A 79 -3.78 -18.80 7.76
N ARG A 80 -4.19 -18.01 6.75
CA ARG A 80 -5.46 -17.27 6.72
C ARG A 80 -6.39 -17.72 5.60
N SER A 81 -7.68 -17.89 5.92
CA SER A 81 -8.78 -17.84 4.94
C SER A 81 -9.21 -16.39 4.67
N VAL A 82 -9.47 -16.03 3.41
CA VAL A 82 -9.98 -14.68 3.04
C VAL A 82 -11.46 -14.47 3.36
N THR A 83 -12.15 -15.52 3.83
CA THR A 83 -13.51 -15.45 4.37
C THR A 83 -13.58 -15.82 5.86
N GLY A 84 -12.46 -16.14 6.50
CA GLY A 84 -12.39 -16.45 7.93
C GLY A 84 -12.18 -15.20 8.81
N LEU A 85 -12.06 -15.44 10.11
CA LEU A 85 -11.74 -14.42 11.12
C LEU A 85 -10.47 -13.63 10.76
N LEU A 86 -10.41 -12.38 11.22
CA LEU A 86 -9.19 -11.57 11.09
C LEU A 86 -8.08 -12.13 11.99
N PRO A 87 -6.81 -12.17 11.52
CA PRO A 87 -5.68 -12.50 12.37
C PRO A 87 -5.50 -11.42 13.45
N PRO A 88 -4.82 -11.71 14.57
CA PRO A 88 -4.42 -10.71 15.55
C PRO A 88 -3.58 -9.61 14.89
N VAL A 89 -3.94 -8.34 15.11
CA VAL A 89 -3.25 -7.17 14.53
C VAL A 89 -3.03 -6.13 15.62
N GLN A 90 -1.77 -5.73 15.84
CA GLN A 90 -1.44 -4.63 16.76
C GLN A 90 -1.27 -3.29 16.04
N VAL A 91 -0.97 -3.28 14.74
CA VAL A 91 -0.71 -2.08 13.92
C VAL A 91 -1.56 -2.12 12.65
N LEU A 92 -2.67 -1.38 12.66
CA LEU A 92 -3.61 -1.32 11.54
C LEU A 92 -3.26 -0.16 10.60
N GLY A 93 -3.00 -0.44 9.32
CA GLY A 93 -2.87 0.60 8.29
C GLY A 93 -4.21 0.90 7.62
N ILE A 94 -4.51 2.17 7.39
CA ILE A 94 -5.66 2.62 6.60
C ILE A 94 -5.16 3.55 5.49
N ASP A 95 -5.49 3.21 4.25
CA ASP A 95 -5.10 3.94 3.03
C ASP A 95 -6.25 3.83 2.00
N ASP A 96 -6.21 4.61 0.93
CA ASP A 96 -7.16 4.51 -0.17
C ASP A 96 -6.47 4.34 -1.54
N HIS A 97 -7.23 3.81 -2.49
CA HIS A 97 -6.84 3.94 -3.89
C HIS A 97 -8.01 4.26 -4.79
N ARG A 98 -7.68 4.97 -5.87
CA ARG A 98 -8.60 5.19 -6.96
C ARG A 98 -8.86 3.87 -7.69
N ARG A 99 -10.08 3.37 -7.57
CA ARG A 99 -10.60 2.13 -8.17
C ARG A 99 -10.83 2.28 -9.68
N GLY A 100 -11.40 3.42 -10.09
CA GLY A 100 -11.86 3.63 -11.47
C GLY A 100 -12.69 4.90 -11.65
N ARG A 101 -13.64 4.85 -12.59
CA ARG A 101 -14.71 5.85 -12.72
C ARG A 101 -15.86 5.48 -11.75
N PRO A 102 -16.54 6.47 -11.14
CA PRO A 102 -17.76 6.20 -10.39
C PRO A 102 -18.86 5.74 -11.38
N LEU A 103 -19.78 4.93 -10.89
CA LEU A 103 -20.94 4.44 -11.65
C LEU A 103 -22.22 4.87 -10.94
N TYR A 104 -23.25 5.17 -11.72
CA TYR A 104 -24.55 5.60 -11.22
C TYR A 104 -25.66 5.06 -12.11
N HIS A 105 -26.78 4.69 -11.48
CA HIS A 105 -28.06 4.50 -12.14
C HIS A 105 -29.04 5.58 -11.70
N ARG A 106 -30.10 5.78 -12.48
CA ARG A 106 -31.25 6.57 -12.05
C ARG A 106 -32.26 5.62 -11.44
N ASP A 107 -32.55 5.79 -10.16
CA ASP A 107 -33.57 5.01 -9.46
C ASP A 107 -34.93 5.27 -10.14
N PRO A 108 -35.62 4.24 -10.66
CA PRO A 108 -36.92 4.41 -11.32
C PRO A 108 -38.03 4.87 -10.37
N ALA A 109 -37.92 4.62 -9.06
CA ALA A 109 -38.95 4.99 -8.08
C ALA A 109 -38.84 6.46 -7.64
N SER A 110 -37.67 6.90 -7.17
CA SER A 110 -37.46 8.30 -6.73
C SER A 110 -36.99 9.25 -7.83
N GLY A 111 -36.60 8.73 -9.00
CA GLY A 111 -36.03 9.51 -10.10
C GLY A 111 -34.62 10.07 -9.85
N LYS A 112 -34.03 9.79 -8.68
CA LYS A 112 -32.72 10.30 -8.24
C LYS A 112 -31.56 9.48 -8.81
N TRP A 113 -30.39 10.08 -8.89
CA TRP A 113 -29.15 9.36 -9.20
C TRP A 113 -28.62 8.65 -7.95
N VAL A 114 -28.44 7.34 -8.04
CA VAL A 114 -27.89 6.47 -6.99
C VAL A 114 -26.53 5.97 -7.44
N ALA A 115 -25.56 5.92 -6.54
CA ALA A 115 -24.20 5.45 -6.84
C ALA A 115 -24.15 3.91 -6.81
N ASP A 116 -23.74 3.30 -7.93
CA ASP A 116 -23.50 1.86 -8.06
C ASP A 116 -22.10 1.43 -7.62
N ALA A 117 -21.14 2.34 -7.75
CA ALA A 117 -19.74 2.10 -7.39
C ALA A 117 -18.99 3.43 -7.21
N ASP A 118 -18.15 3.51 -6.18
CA ASP A 118 -17.34 4.71 -5.95
C ASP A 118 -16.09 4.73 -6.86
N ARG A 119 -15.47 5.90 -6.96
CA ARG A 119 -14.16 6.08 -7.60
C ARG A 119 -12.99 5.68 -6.69
N TRP A 120 -13.21 5.59 -5.38
CA TRP A 120 -12.25 5.25 -4.33
C TRP A 120 -12.61 3.94 -3.62
N GLN A 121 -11.59 3.25 -3.12
CA GLN A 121 -11.73 2.14 -2.19
C GLN A 121 -10.75 2.33 -1.03
N SER A 122 -11.27 2.34 0.19
CA SER A 122 -10.46 2.31 1.41
C SER A 122 -9.99 0.87 1.66
N ILE A 123 -8.73 0.72 2.05
CA ILE A 123 -8.11 -0.56 2.38
C ILE A 123 -7.63 -0.58 3.83
N PHE A 124 -7.64 -1.78 4.42
CA PHE A 124 -7.17 -2.05 5.77
C PHE A 124 -6.07 -3.10 5.69
N VAL A 125 -4.92 -2.81 6.28
CA VAL A 125 -3.74 -3.69 6.20
C VAL A 125 -3.11 -3.91 7.57
N ASP A 126 -2.36 -4.99 7.72
CA ASP A 126 -1.40 -5.08 8.83
C ASP A 126 -0.13 -4.31 8.46
N SER A 127 0.16 -3.24 9.20
CA SER A 127 1.33 -2.39 8.99
C SER A 127 2.56 -2.78 9.80
N ALA A 128 2.43 -3.71 10.75
CA ALA A 128 3.61 -4.36 11.34
C ALA A 128 4.22 -5.39 10.37
N GLY A 129 3.42 -5.91 9.44
CA GLY A 129 3.84 -6.88 8.43
C GLY A 129 2.99 -8.14 8.52
N GLY A 130 3.52 -9.28 8.07
CA GLY A 130 2.82 -10.56 8.16
C GLY A 130 1.63 -10.70 7.21
N HIS A 131 0.48 -10.11 7.56
CA HIS A 131 -0.86 -10.49 7.10
C HIS A 131 -1.37 -9.85 5.79
N GLY A 132 -0.82 -8.72 5.36
CA GLY A 132 -1.20 -8.04 4.11
C GLY A 132 -2.57 -7.36 4.18
N LEU A 133 -3.39 -7.51 3.13
CA LEU A 133 -4.72 -6.87 3.04
C LEU A 133 -5.74 -7.57 3.96
N LEU A 134 -6.10 -6.92 5.06
CA LEU A 134 -7.12 -7.37 6.02
C LEU A 134 -8.53 -7.21 5.44
N GLY A 135 -8.85 -6.01 4.96
CA GLY A 135 -10.18 -5.62 4.50
C GLY A 135 -10.15 -4.56 3.41
N GLN A 136 -11.30 -4.38 2.74
CA GLN A 136 -11.48 -3.36 1.70
C GLN A 136 -12.96 -3.02 1.57
N VAL A 137 -13.28 -1.72 1.51
CA VAL A 137 -14.63 -1.17 1.31
C VAL A 137 -14.64 -0.17 0.15
N GLU A 138 -15.82 0.13 -0.38
CA GLU A 138 -15.98 1.26 -1.30
C GLU A 138 -16.08 2.59 -0.57
N GLY A 139 -15.68 3.65 -1.24
CA GLY A 139 -15.65 4.99 -0.68
C GLY A 139 -14.39 5.25 0.17
N ARG A 140 -14.37 6.46 0.72
CA ARG A 140 -13.31 7.01 1.58
C ARG A 140 -13.83 8.05 2.57
N ALA A 141 -15.14 8.05 2.84
CA ALA A 141 -15.73 8.85 3.89
C ALA A 141 -15.50 8.17 5.25
N GLY A 142 -15.52 8.96 6.33
CA GLY A 142 -15.30 8.43 7.67
C GLY A 142 -16.29 7.32 8.03
N ARG A 143 -17.55 7.44 7.60
CA ARG A 143 -18.58 6.41 7.80
C ARG A 143 -18.22 5.06 7.19
N ASP A 144 -17.52 5.04 6.05
CA ASP A 144 -17.19 3.81 5.33
C ASP A 144 -16.12 3.03 6.12
N VAL A 145 -15.19 3.77 6.75
CA VAL A 145 -14.19 3.25 7.69
C VAL A 145 -14.81 2.81 9.01
N THR A 146 -15.66 3.65 9.62
CA THR A 146 -16.37 3.33 10.86
C THR A 146 -17.24 2.09 10.71
N ALA A 147 -17.96 1.94 9.60
CA ALA A 147 -18.79 0.76 9.33
C ALA A 147 -17.96 -0.53 9.16
N TRP A 148 -16.80 -0.46 8.52
CA TRP A 148 -15.89 -1.60 8.45
C TRP A 148 -15.36 -1.98 9.83
N LEU A 149 -14.92 -0.99 10.62
CA LEU A 149 -14.43 -1.21 11.98
C LEU A 149 -15.53 -1.81 12.87
N SER A 150 -16.75 -1.27 12.87
CA SER A 150 -17.84 -1.76 13.73
C SER A 150 -18.25 -3.19 13.45
N ALA A 151 -18.01 -3.69 12.23
CA ALA A 151 -18.25 -5.08 11.85
C ALA A 151 -17.14 -6.05 12.33
N GLN A 152 -16.07 -5.56 12.97
CA GLN A 152 -15.00 -6.40 13.52
C GLN A 152 -15.23 -6.71 15.01
N ASP A 153 -14.78 -7.90 15.40
CA ASP A 153 -14.86 -8.42 16.76
C ASP A 153 -14.35 -7.40 17.82
N PRO A 154 -15.05 -7.20 18.96
CA PRO A 154 -14.64 -6.24 19.99
C PRO A 154 -13.26 -6.52 20.60
N ALA A 155 -12.87 -7.78 20.79
CA ALA A 155 -11.56 -8.13 21.34
C ALA A 155 -10.44 -7.89 20.31
N TRP A 156 -10.68 -8.21 19.03
CA TRP A 156 -9.80 -7.83 17.92
C TRP A 156 -9.57 -6.31 17.88
N ARG A 157 -10.64 -5.53 18.01
CA ARG A 157 -10.57 -4.05 18.05
C ARG A 157 -9.81 -3.51 19.27
N ALA A 158 -9.95 -4.16 20.43
CA ALA A 158 -9.21 -3.80 21.64
C ALA A 158 -7.72 -4.17 21.56
N ALA A 159 -7.34 -5.13 20.72
CA ALA A 159 -5.95 -5.54 20.51
C ALA A 159 -5.13 -4.57 19.63
N VAL A 160 -5.78 -3.75 18.81
CA VAL A 160 -5.12 -2.73 17.97
C VAL A 160 -4.55 -1.62 18.86
N ARG A 161 -3.22 -1.47 18.87
CA ARG A 161 -2.48 -0.46 19.65
C ARG A 161 -2.09 0.76 18.82
N TRP A 162 -1.91 0.57 17.51
CA TRP A 162 -1.44 1.60 16.61
C TRP A 162 -2.27 1.61 15.33
N VAL A 163 -2.55 2.79 14.80
CA VAL A 163 -3.19 2.95 13.50
C VAL A 163 -2.35 3.88 12.63
N THR A 164 -1.82 3.38 11.50
CA THR A 164 -1.04 4.19 10.55
C THR A 164 -1.94 4.72 9.44
N ILE A 165 -1.80 6.01 9.13
CA ILE A 165 -2.55 6.70 8.07
C ILE A 165 -1.70 7.76 7.38
N ASP A 166 -2.12 8.17 6.19
CA ASP A 166 -1.71 9.43 5.57
C ASP A 166 -2.22 10.64 6.39
N MET A 167 -1.86 11.86 5.99
CA MET A 167 -2.38 13.12 6.59
C MET A 167 -3.87 13.39 6.26
N SER A 168 -4.71 12.35 6.28
CA SER A 168 -6.15 12.39 6.05
C SER A 168 -6.90 12.76 7.33
N THR A 169 -7.42 13.99 7.40
CA THR A 169 -8.28 14.42 8.52
C THR A 169 -9.58 13.61 8.63
N VAL A 170 -10.06 13.05 7.51
CA VAL A 170 -11.22 12.15 7.48
C VAL A 170 -10.92 10.84 8.22
N TYR A 171 -9.75 10.23 8.00
CA TYR A 171 -9.36 9.01 8.69
C TYR A 171 -8.91 9.26 10.13
N LYS A 172 -8.24 10.39 10.41
CA LYS A 172 -7.99 10.84 11.78
C LYS A 172 -9.30 10.92 12.56
N SER A 173 -10.32 11.61 12.03
CA SER A 173 -11.63 11.72 12.67
C SER A 173 -12.34 10.35 12.82
N ALA A 174 -12.36 9.51 11.78
CA ALA A 174 -13.02 8.20 11.84
C ALA A 174 -12.42 7.28 12.92
N VAL A 175 -11.10 7.34 13.12
CA VAL A 175 -10.40 6.57 14.16
C VAL A 175 -10.60 7.20 15.55
N THR A 176 -10.46 8.53 15.71
CA THR A 176 -10.55 9.16 17.04
C THR A 176 -11.95 9.38 17.58
N THR A 177 -12.96 9.57 16.72
CA THR A 177 -14.32 9.94 17.15
C THR A 177 -15.31 8.78 17.19
N SER A 178 -14.98 7.63 16.62
CA SER A 178 -15.87 6.46 16.59
C SER A 178 -15.91 5.67 17.91
N GLY A 179 -14.89 5.80 18.78
CA GLY A 179 -14.74 4.98 19.97
C GLY A 179 -14.49 3.49 19.70
N LEU A 180 -14.31 3.08 18.44
CA LEU A 180 -14.26 1.67 18.06
C LEU A 180 -12.93 0.98 18.38
N LEU A 181 -11.82 1.74 18.47
CA LEU A 181 -10.46 1.25 18.73
C LEU A 181 -9.94 1.86 20.05
N PRO A 182 -10.38 1.36 21.22
CA PRO A 182 -10.21 2.07 22.50
C PRO A 182 -8.76 2.23 22.95
N ASN A 183 -7.86 1.33 22.53
CA ASN A 183 -6.45 1.30 22.94
C ASN A 183 -5.50 1.84 21.84
N ALA A 184 -6.04 2.38 20.74
CA ALA A 184 -5.25 2.70 19.56
C ALA A 184 -4.75 4.15 19.54
N HIS A 185 -3.46 4.31 19.24
CA HIS A 185 -2.86 5.61 18.96
C HIS A 185 -2.60 5.80 17.46
N LEU A 186 -2.98 6.96 16.93
CA LEU A 186 -2.72 7.32 15.54
C LEU A 186 -1.24 7.63 15.28
N ILE A 187 -0.75 7.15 14.15
CA ILE A 187 0.57 7.41 13.58
C ILE A 187 0.35 7.93 12.16
N VAL A 188 1.08 8.97 11.79
CA VAL A 188 1.02 9.53 10.43
C VAL A 188 2.23 9.10 9.62
N ASP A 189 2.04 8.83 8.34
CA ASP A 189 3.15 8.48 7.47
C ASP A 189 4.09 9.69 7.25
N LEU A 190 5.35 9.52 7.66
CA LEU A 190 6.41 10.49 7.52
C LEU A 190 6.77 10.79 6.06
N PHE A 191 6.50 9.89 5.11
CA PHE A 191 6.60 10.18 3.68
C PHE A 191 5.66 11.33 3.29
N HIS A 192 4.41 11.32 3.75
CA HIS A 192 3.43 12.35 3.44
C HIS A 192 3.76 13.71 4.10
N VAL A 193 4.40 13.69 5.28
CA VAL A 193 4.97 14.90 5.92
C VAL A 193 6.04 15.54 5.04
N VAL A 194 7.00 14.75 4.53
CA VAL A 194 8.06 15.26 3.64
C VAL A 194 7.50 15.62 2.25
N GLN A 195 6.48 14.91 1.77
CA GLN A 195 5.77 15.24 0.52
C GLN A 195 5.05 16.59 0.62
N LEU A 196 4.40 16.89 1.75
CA LEU A 196 3.76 18.18 2.03
C LEU A 196 4.79 19.32 2.00
N ALA A 197 5.93 19.15 2.67
CA ALA A 197 7.01 20.14 2.64
C ALA A 197 7.59 20.36 1.22
N ASN A 198 7.74 19.28 0.44
CA ASN A 198 8.12 19.36 -0.98
C ASN A 198 7.07 20.10 -1.84
N LYS A 199 5.77 19.91 -1.56
CA LYS A 199 4.68 20.66 -2.20
C LYS A 199 4.80 22.15 -1.89
N VAL A 200 5.05 22.51 -0.62
CA VAL A 200 5.20 23.91 -0.16
C VAL A 200 6.37 24.61 -0.84
N ILE A 201 7.54 23.98 -1.00
CA ILE A 201 8.62 24.55 -1.83
C ILE A 201 8.16 24.80 -3.27
N GLY A 202 7.31 23.91 -3.80
CA GLY A 202 6.67 24.07 -5.10
C GLY A 202 5.65 25.19 -5.17
N ASP A 203 4.95 25.50 -4.07
CA ASP A 203 4.02 26.63 -3.94
C ASP A 203 4.80 27.96 -3.88
N VAL A 204 5.74 28.10 -2.93
CA VAL A 204 6.61 29.29 -2.78
C VAL A 204 7.31 29.63 -4.08
N ARG A 205 7.94 28.63 -4.73
CA ARG A 205 8.58 28.85 -6.03
C ARG A 205 7.59 29.39 -7.07
N ARG A 206 6.38 28.81 -7.17
CA ARG A 206 5.38 29.26 -8.15
C ARG A 206 4.91 30.68 -7.89
N ARG A 207 4.76 31.09 -6.63
CA ARG A 207 4.43 32.47 -6.25
C ARG A 207 5.56 33.42 -6.65
N VAL A 208 6.80 33.15 -6.20
CA VAL A 208 8.00 33.93 -6.54
C VAL A 208 8.19 34.08 -8.06
N THR A 209 8.02 33.00 -8.83
CA THR A 209 8.03 33.05 -10.31
C THR A 209 6.98 34.02 -10.87
N PHE A 210 5.76 33.98 -10.33
CA PHE A 210 4.65 34.80 -10.82
C PHE A 210 4.84 36.27 -10.44
N GLU A 211 5.25 36.56 -9.20
CA GLU A 211 5.61 37.91 -8.74
C GLU A 211 6.74 38.51 -9.59
N ARG A 212 7.76 37.72 -9.94
CA ARG A 212 8.93 38.20 -10.70
C ARG A 212 8.65 38.41 -12.19
N TYR A 213 7.81 37.61 -12.82
CA TYR A 213 7.67 37.58 -14.28
C TYR A 213 6.24 37.81 -14.81
N GLY A 214 5.22 37.89 -13.96
CA GLY A 214 3.81 37.98 -14.35
C GLY A 214 3.26 36.74 -15.08
N ARG A 215 3.99 35.60 -15.04
CA ARG A 215 3.69 34.40 -15.83
C ARG A 215 4.11 33.12 -15.13
N ARG A 216 3.72 31.97 -15.71
CA ARG A 216 4.26 30.65 -15.34
C ARG A 216 5.74 30.52 -15.71
N GLY A 217 6.48 29.80 -14.87
CA GLY A 217 7.91 29.54 -15.04
C GLY A 217 8.24 28.62 -16.22
N ARG A 218 9.35 28.92 -16.88
CA ARG A 218 9.91 28.29 -18.08
C ARG A 218 11.22 27.56 -17.73
N ALA A 219 11.68 26.69 -18.62
CA ALA A 219 12.92 25.93 -18.43
C ALA A 219 14.20 26.79 -18.32
N THR A 220 14.13 28.07 -18.70
CA THR A 220 15.20 29.07 -18.61
C THR A 220 15.25 29.82 -17.28
N ASP A 221 14.16 29.84 -16.52
CA ASP A 221 14.07 30.63 -15.29
C ASP A 221 14.82 29.89 -14.16
N LEU A 222 15.70 30.60 -13.42
CA LEU A 222 16.66 29.97 -12.50
C LEU A 222 15.97 29.09 -11.43
N GLU A 223 14.87 29.57 -10.87
CA GLU A 223 14.10 28.86 -9.85
C GLU A 223 13.45 27.58 -10.40
N TYR A 224 13.08 27.59 -11.69
CA TYR A 224 12.59 26.40 -12.39
C TYR A 224 13.72 25.39 -12.64
N VAL A 225 14.91 25.86 -13.02
CA VAL A 225 16.09 25.00 -13.26
C VAL A 225 16.49 24.22 -12.00
N ILE A 226 16.41 24.83 -10.81
CA ILE A 226 16.75 24.18 -9.53
C ILE A 226 15.62 23.33 -8.91
N LYS A 227 14.41 23.29 -9.52
CA LYS A 227 13.24 22.58 -8.95
C LYS A 227 13.51 21.13 -8.54
N GLY A 228 14.35 20.42 -9.31
CA GLY A 228 14.70 19.02 -9.07
C GLY A 228 15.83 18.80 -8.06
N LEU A 229 16.52 19.87 -7.65
CA LEU A 229 17.52 19.86 -6.57
C LEU A 229 16.84 20.14 -5.22
N LEU A 230 15.93 21.12 -5.20
CA LEU A 230 15.15 21.51 -4.02
C LEU A 230 14.39 20.34 -3.34
N VAL A 231 13.92 19.36 -4.11
CA VAL A 231 13.18 18.19 -3.57
C VAL A 231 14.06 17.04 -3.11
N ARG A 232 15.37 17.05 -3.44
CA ARG A 232 16.32 16.04 -2.95
C ARG A 232 16.69 16.36 -1.50
N GLY A 233 17.08 15.34 -0.74
CA GLY A 233 17.71 15.55 0.56
C GLY A 233 19.09 16.20 0.40
N GLN A 234 19.46 17.11 1.30
CA GLN A 234 20.72 17.83 1.23
C GLN A 234 21.95 16.90 1.13
N GLU A 235 21.93 15.77 1.85
CA GLU A 235 23.00 14.76 1.82
C GLU A 235 23.12 13.98 0.49
N LYS A 236 22.14 14.11 -0.41
CA LYS A 236 22.12 13.48 -1.75
C LYS A 236 22.46 14.45 -2.88
N LEU A 237 22.86 15.68 -2.54
CA LEU A 237 23.37 16.66 -3.51
C LEU A 237 24.89 16.50 -3.62
N SER A 238 25.39 16.20 -4.81
CA SER A 238 26.83 16.33 -5.08
C SER A 238 27.26 17.78 -4.90
N GLU A 239 28.54 18.01 -4.63
CA GLU A 239 29.07 19.37 -4.41
C GLU A 239 28.72 20.33 -5.55
N ARG A 240 28.88 19.91 -6.80
CA ARG A 240 28.47 20.69 -7.99
C ARG A 240 26.96 21.00 -8.00
N ALA A 241 26.12 20.06 -7.57
CA ALA A 241 24.67 20.28 -7.49
C ALA A 241 24.29 21.23 -6.35
N ARG A 242 24.98 21.13 -5.19
CA ARG A 242 24.83 22.04 -4.04
C ARG A 242 25.29 23.46 -4.40
N GLY A 243 26.44 23.61 -5.04
CA GLY A 243 26.92 24.89 -5.57
C GLY A 243 25.93 25.53 -6.54
N LYS A 244 25.47 24.77 -7.55
CA LYS A 244 24.44 25.24 -8.49
C LYS A 244 23.15 25.69 -7.78
N LEU A 245 22.71 24.97 -6.76
CA LEU A 245 21.53 25.34 -5.97
C LEU A 245 21.75 26.66 -5.22
N LEU A 246 22.87 26.79 -4.50
CA LEU A 246 23.16 27.97 -3.68
C LEU A 246 23.41 29.23 -4.52
N CYS A 247 24.17 29.14 -5.62
CA CYS A 247 24.38 30.25 -6.54
C CYS A 247 23.04 30.73 -7.14
N ALA A 248 22.21 29.82 -7.66
CA ALA A 248 20.91 30.19 -8.21
C ALA A 248 19.99 30.82 -7.14
N LEU A 249 20.04 30.38 -5.88
CA LEU A 249 19.30 31.05 -4.81
C LEU A 249 19.85 32.45 -4.48
N ALA A 250 21.17 32.67 -4.57
CA ALA A 250 21.74 34.01 -4.42
C ALA A 250 21.32 34.94 -5.58
N ASP A 251 21.40 34.47 -6.83
CA ASP A 251 21.01 35.21 -8.05
C ASP A 251 19.50 35.52 -8.10
N LEU A 252 18.69 34.73 -7.40
CA LEU A 252 17.25 34.96 -7.23
C LEU A 252 16.93 36.04 -6.19
N SER A 253 17.93 36.56 -5.46
CA SER A 253 17.81 37.62 -4.44
C SER A 253 16.72 37.33 -3.39
N ASP A 254 15.69 38.18 -3.25
CA ASP A 254 14.64 37.96 -2.26
C ASP A 254 13.81 36.70 -2.52
N GLY A 255 13.39 36.47 -3.76
CA GLY A 255 12.72 35.23 -4.15
C GLY A 255 13.58 33.98 -3.87
N GLY A 256 14.90 34.14 -3.95
CA GLY A 256 15.88 33.14 -3.56
C GLY A 256 15.90 32.87 -2.06
N ARG A 257 15.85 33.91 -1.22
CA ARG A 257 15.68 33.77 0.24
C ARG A 257 14.40 33.04 0.60
N GLN A 258 13.27 33.40 -0.01
CA GLN A 258 11.98 32.76 0.26
C GLN A 258 11.98 31.26 -0.12
N ILE A 259 12.50 30.92 -1.31
CA ILE A 259 12.63 29.52 -1.75
C ILE A 259 13.65 28.75 -0.88
N GLY A 260 14.75 29.39 -0.51
CA GLY A 260 15.77 28.83 0.39
C GLY A 260 15.23 28.55 1.79
N ALA A 261 14.39 29.43 2.33
CA ALA A 261 13.68 29.22 3.59
C ALA A 261 12.75 27.99 3.51
N ALA A 262 11.99 27.87 2.43
CA ALA A 262 11.14 26.69 2.21
C ALA A 262 11.95 25.38 2.11
N TRP A 263 13.11 25.43 1.45
CA TRP A 263 14.04 24.30 1.40
C TRP A 263 14.58 23.93 2.78
N ARG A 264 14.99 24.92 3.59
CA ARG A 264 15.47 24.71 4.96
C ARG A 264 14.41 24.13 5.88
N ALA A 265 13.16 24.62 5.82
CA ALA A 265 12.04 24.08 6.58
C ALA A 265 11.80 22.58 6.26
N LYS A 266 11.89 22.21 4.98
CA LYS A 266 11.82 20.80 4.56
C LYS A 266 13.02 20.00 5.10
N GLU A 267 14.26 20.49 5.03
CA GLU A 267 15.39 19.75 5.60
C GLU A 267 15.29 19.59 7.12
N LEU A 268 14.75 20.56 7.87
CA LEU A 268 14.47 20.41 9.31
C LEU A 268 13.46 19.28 9.59
N LEU A 269 12.38 19.18 8.81
CA LEU A 269 11.45 18.05 8.89
C LEU A 269 12.12 16.72 8.49
N ARG A 270 13.09 16.73 7.56
CA ARG A 270 13.85 15.52 7.21
C ARG A 270 14.82 15.12 8.32
N ASP A 271 15.42 16.07 9.01
CA ASP A 271 16.32 15.81 10.14
C ASP A 271 15.53 15.23 11.33
N LEU A 272 14.28 15.66 11.56
CA LEU A 272 13.32 14.98 12.43
C LEU A 272 13.02 13.53 11.99
N VAL A 273 12.76 13.29 10.70
CA VAL A 273 12.50 11.92 10.18
C VAL A 273 13.72 11.00 10.31
N LYS A 274 14.95 11.54 10.19
CA LYS A 274 16.21 10.80 10.38
C LYS A 274 16.39 10.26 11.81
N LEU A 275 15.65 10.76 12.80
CA LEU A 275 15.67 10.21 14.17
C LEU A 275 14.93 8.87 14.31
N SER A 276 14.12 8.48 13.33
CA SER A 276 13.28 7.28 13.40
C SER A 276 14.10 5.97 13.46
N PRO A 277 13.63 4.93 14.20
CA PRO A 277 14.25 3.59 14.21
C PRO A 277 14.54 3.03 12.82
N ASN A 278 13.71 3.34 11.82
CA ASN A 278 13.89 2.91 10.42
C ASN A 278 15.12 3.52 9.74
N GLN A 279 15.79 4.49 10.37
CA GLN A 279 16.98 5.18 9.86
C GLN A 279 18.20 4.97 10.77
N THR A 280 17.99 4.84 12.09
CA THR A 280 19.05 4.72 13.11
C THR A 280 19.23 3.31 13.66
N GLY A 281 18.24 2.44 13.52
CA GLY A 281 18.14 1.15 14.24
C GLY A 281 17.71 1.27 15.71
N LEU A 282 17.50 2.49 16.23
CA LEU A 282 17.28 2.75 17.66
C LEU A 282 16.12 3.73 17.90
N ALA A 283 15.36 3.51 18.98
CA ALA A 283 14.30 4.43 19.41
C ALA A 283 14.90 5.76 19.90
N PRO A 284 14.51 6.91 19.32
CA PRO A 284 15.00 8.22 19.76
C PRO A 284 14.38 8.61 21.10
N ALA A 285 15.15 9.30 21.94
CA ALA A 285 14.67 9.83 23.20
C ALA A 285 13.67 10.97 22.98
N ARG A 286 12.66 11.09 23.85
CA ARG A 286 11.62 12.15 23.76
C ARG A 286 12.19 13.57 23.60
N PRO A 287 13.28 13.99 24.29
CA PRO A 287 13.88 15.31 24.09
C PRO A 287 14.44 15.54 22.69
N GLN A 288 14.94 14.51 22.00
CA GLN A 288 15.47 14.64 20.63
C GLN A 288 14.35 14.96 19.63
N ILE A 289 13.20 14.27 19.75
CA ILE A 289 12.01 14.55 18.96
C ILE A 289 11.48 15.96 19.25
N ALA A 290 11.43 16.34 20.53
CA ALA A 290 10.96 17.66 20.95
C ALA A 290 11.82 18.78 20.36
N ALA A 291 13.15 18.69 20.50
CA ALA A 291 14.10 19.67 19.98
C ALA A 291 14.06 19.78 18.45
N ALA A 292 13.92 18.66 17.73
CA ALA A 292 13.82 18.68 16.26
C ALA A 292 12.50 19.33 15.77
N LEU A 293 11.37 19.08 16.45
CA LEU A 293 10.11 19.77 16.19
C LEU A 293 10.20 21.26 16.54
N GLU A 294 10.80 21.60 17.68
CA GLU A 294 11.00 23.00 18.11
C GLU A 294 11.86 23.78 17.12
N ALA A 295 12.99 23.22 16.67
CA ALA A 295 13.83 23.84 15.65
C ALA A 295 13.05 24.14 14.35
N PHE A 296 12.15 23.25 13.93
CA PHE A 296 11.25 23.48 12.80
C PHE A 296 10.24 24.62 13.07
N PHE A 297 9.56 24.61 14.22
CA PHE A 297 8.55 25.61 14.56
C PHE A 297 9.14 27.01 14.79
N VAL A 298 10.26 27.10 15.52
CA VAL A 298 10.99 28.36 15.73
C VAL A 298 11.44 28.94 14.40
N PHE A 299 12.03 28.12 13.52
CA PHE A 299 12.43 28.56 12.18
C PHE A 299 11.23 29.11 11.37
N CYS A 300 10.12 28.37 11.33
CA CYS A 300 8.92 28.81 10.62
C CYS A 300 8.30 30.08 11.25
N GLY A 301 8.37 30.25 12.58
CA GLY A 301 7.94 31.47 13.27
C GLY A 301 8.79 32.68 12.92
N THR A 302 10.11 32.50 12.74
CA THR A 302 11.02 33.59 12.33
C THR A 302 10.82 34.04 10.88
N VAL A 303 10.53 33.13 9.95
CA VAL A 303 10.44 33.46 8.50
C VAL A 303 9.00 33.55 7.97
N GLY A 304 7.99 33.10 8.73
CA GLY A 304 6.62 32.91 8.26
C GLY A 304 5.93 34.20 7.79
N ALA A 305 6.24 35.34 8.41
CA ALA A 305 5.73 36.64 7.99
C ALA A 305 6.19 37.04 6.56
N SER A 306 7.34 36.53 6.10
CA SER A 306 7.87 36.77 4.75
C SER A 306 7.60 35.60 3.78
N VAL A 307 7.18 34.43 4.30
CA VAL A 307 6.87 33.23 3.51
C VAL A 307 5.59 32.59 4.05
N PRO A 308 4.40 33.10 3.67
CA PRO A 308 3.12 32.67 4.24
C PRO A 308 2.86 31.16 4.08
N GLU A 309 3.37 30.53 3.02
CA GLU A 309 3.23 29.08 2.83
C GLU A 309 3.94 28.25 3.91
N LEU A 310 4.94 28.81 4.60
CA LEU A 310 5.58 28.18 5.75
C LEU A 310 4.77 28.32 7.04
N GLN A 311 3.96 29.37 7.18
CA GLN A 311 2.98 29.45 8.26
C GLN A 311 1.92 28.35 8.10
N THR A 312 1.33 28.20 6.91
CA THR A 312 0.36 27.12 6.64
C THR A 312 0.98 25.72 6.80
N LEU A 313 2.25 25.55 6.43
CA LEU A 313 2.99 24.31 6.71
C LEU A 313 3.10 24.07 8.22
N ALA A 314 3.52 25.07 9.00
CA ALA A 314 3.67 24.96 10.45
C ALA A 314 2.33 24.68 11.15
N GLU A 315 1.25 25.35 10.77
CA GLU A 315 -0.11 25.07 11.26
C GLU A 315 -0.51 23.61 10.99
N THR A 316 -0.23 23.10 9.78
CA THR A 316 -0.51 21.70 9.43
C THR A 316 0.36 20.73 10.24
N ILE A 317 1.66 20.99 10.39
CA ILE A 317 2.55 20.15 11.21
C ILE A 317 2.16 20.20 12.69
N SER A 318 1.64 21.33 13.19
CA SER A 318 1.11 21.47 14.55
C SER A 318 -0.13 20.58 14.77
N LEU A 319 -1.09 20.60 13.84
CA LEU A 319 -2.29 19.75 13.86
C LEU A 319 -1.98 18.24 13.90
N TRP A 320 -0.83 17.83 13.37
CA TRP A 320 -0.35 16.44 13.32
C TRP A 320 0.82 16.15 14.26
N ARG A 321 1.22 17.11 15.13
CA ARG A 321 2.47 17.05 15.92
C ARG A 321 2.60 15.79 16.75
N ALA A 322 1.50 15.35 17.37
CA ALA A 322 1.48 14.16 18.23
C ALA A 322 1.58 12.87 17.40
N GLU A 323 0.93 12.80 16.24
CA GLU A 323 1.02 11.66 15.32
C GLU A 323 2.42 11.54 14.70
N ILE A 324 3.04 12.68 14.34
CA ILE A 324 4.42 12.74 13.81
C ILE A 324 5.41 12.28 14.88
N ALA A 325 5.29 12.77 16.12
CA ALA A 325 6.15 12.37 17.23
C ALA A 325 6.06 10.85 17.50
N ARG A 326 4.86 10.26 17.44
CA ARG A 326 4.66 8.81 17.59
C ARG A 326 5.23 8.01 16.41
N ALA A 327 5.12 8.52 15.18
CA ALA A 327 5.75 7.91 14.01
C ALA A 327 7.29 7.87 14.13
N VAL A 328 7.91 8.98 14.54
CA VAL A 328 9.36 9.06 14.76
C VAL A 328 9.80 8.18 15.94
N ALA A 329 9.05 8.14 17.04
CA ALA A 329 9.39 7.32 18.21
C ALA A 329 9.30 5.81 17.96
N THR A 330 8.32 5.35 17.17
CA THR A 330 8.03 3.91 16.99
C THR A 330 8.62 3.31 15.72
N GLY A 331 8.79 4.10 14.64
CA GLY A 331 9.16 3.59 13.33
C GLY A 331 8.00 2.96 12.53
N TYR A 332 6.77 2.89 13.05
CA TYR A 332 5.64 2.44 12.22
C TYR A 332 5.32 3.43 11.10
N SER A 333 4.92 2.92 9.93
CA SER A 333 4.61 3.70 8.73
C SER A 333 3.48 3.04 7.92
N ASN A 334 2.91 3.75 6.95
CA ASN A 334 1.85 3.23 6.09
C ASN A 334 2.42 2.49 4.85
N ALA A 335 3.73 2.23 4.81
CA ALA A 335 4.43 1.62 3.66
C ALA A 335 3.91 0.22 3.29
N ALA A 336 3.40 -0.54 4.26
CA ALA A 336 2.71 -1.81 4.00
C ALA A 336 1.42 -1.60 3.17
N ALA A 337 0.67 -0.53 3.46
CA ALA A 337 -0.51 -0.15 2.71
C ALA A 337 -0.14 0.27 1.29
N GLU A 338 0.93 1.07 1.11
CA GLU A 338 1.44 1.43 -0.23
C GLU A 338 1.80 0.18 -1.04
N GLY A 339 2.52 -0.78 -0.43
CA GLY A 339 2.91 -2.05 -1.05
C GLY A 339 1.70 -2.88 -1.50
N VAL A 340 0.69 -3.02 -0.63
CA VAL A 340 -0.59 -3.66 -0.94
C VAL A 340 -1.32 -2.90 -2.07
N ASN A 341 -1.41 -1.58 -1.97
CA ASN A 341 -2.04 -0.72 -2.97
C ASN A 341 -1.36 -0.83 -4.34
N ARG A 342 -0.02 -0.91 -4.40
CA ARG A 342 0.76 -1.12 -5.63
C ARG A 342 0.44 -2.48 -6.27
N LEU A 343 0.32 -3.53 -5.47
CA LEU A 343 -0.07 -4.87 -5.93
C LEU A 343 -1.52 -4.89 -6.44
N VAL A 344 -2.46 -4.28 -5.72
CA VAL A 344 -3.87 -4.15 -6.14
C VAL A 344 -4.00 -3.36 -7.45
N LYS A 345 -3.30 -2.22 -7.57
CA LYS A 345 -3.21 -1.41 -8.80
C LYS A 345 -2.56 -2.17 -9.96
N LEU A 346 -1.70 -3.16 -9.72
CA LEU A 346 -1.15 -4.04 -10.75
C LEU A 346 -2.18 -5.06 -11.24
N VAL A 347 -2.91 -5.72 -10.32
CA VAL A 347 -4.00 -6.66 -10.65
C VAL A 347 -5.09 -5.98 -11.47
N TYR A 348 -5.46 -4.74 -11.11
CA TYR A 348 -6.47 -3.97 -11.83
C TYR A 348 -6.03 -3.61 -13.25
N ARG A 349 -4.74 -3.27 -13.46
CA ARG A 349 -4.18 -3.02 -14.80
C ARG A 349 -4.11 -4.28 -15.65
N THR A 350 -3.66 -5.40 -15.07
CA THR A 350 -3.56 -6.71 -15.76
C THR A 350 -4.94 -7.24 -16.15
N GLY A 351 -5.98 -6.93 -15.38
CA GLY A 351 -7.37 -7.25 -15.73
C GLY A 351 -8.02 -6.29 -16.74
N PHE A 352 -7.33 -5.26 -17.23
CA PHE A 352 -7.88 -4.16 -18.04
C PHE A 352 -9.07 -3.42 -17.39
N GLY A 353 -9.07 -3.38 -16.05
CA GLY A 353 -10.17 -2.83 -15.24
C GLY A 353 -11.30 -3.84 -14.98
N PHE A 354 -12.15 -3.54 -14.00
CA PHE A 354 -13.24 -4.42 -13.58
C PHE A 354 -14.58 -3.67 -13.58
N ARG A 355 -15.58 -4.22 -14.26
CA ARG A 355 -16.96 -3.68 -14.29
C ARG A 355 -17.70 -3.92 -12.98
N ASN A 356 -17.53 -5.10 -12.38
CA ASN A 356 -18.18 -5.49 -11.13
C ASN A 356 -17.22 -5.31 -9.93
N VAL A 357 -17.66 -4.53 -8.94
CA VAL A 357 -16.89 -4.18 -7.73
C VAL A 357 -16.55 -5.42 -6.89
N THR A 358 -17.51 -6.32 -6.66
CA THR A 358 -17.31 -7.53 -5.85
C THR A 358 -16.21 -8.41 -6.44
N ASN A 359 -16.20 -8.60 -7.77
CA ASN A 359 -15.15 -9.34 -8.47
C ASN A 359 -13.79 -8.62 -8.40
N GLN A 360 -13.78 -7.30 -8.45
CA GLN A 360 -12.58 -6.48 -8.27
C GLN A 360 -11.99 -6.64 -6.87
N GLN A 361 -12.82 -6.52 -5.82
CA GLN A 361 -12.44 -6.72 -4.42
C GLN A 361 -12.03 -8.17 -4.12
N ARG A 362 -12.64 -9.16 -4.78
CA ARG A 362 -12.19 -10.57 -4.70
C ARG A 362 -10.80 -10.75 -5.32
N ARG A 363 -10.53 -10.12 -6.46
CA ARG A 363 -9.20 -10.18 -7.14
C ARG A 363 -8.10 -9.46 -6.36
N SER A 364 -8.39 -8.29 -5.77
CA SER A 364 -7.46 -7.56 -4.89
C SER A 364 -7.14 -8.37 -3.63
N ARG A 365 -8.17 -8.83 -2.90
CA ARG A 365 -8.02 -9.68 -1.71
C ARG A 365 -7.29 -10.98 -2.04
N TYR A 366 -7.58 -11.63 -3.18
CA TYR A 366 -6.85 -12.82 -3.60
C TYR A 366 -5.36 -12.54 -3.77
N ALA A 367 -4.97 -11.52 -4.54
CA ALA A 367 -3.56 -11.19 -4.78
C ALA A 367 -2.83 -10.74 -3.50
N ALA A 368 -3.42 -9.83 -2.73
CA ALA A 368 -2.80 -9.21 -1.56
C ALA A 368 -2.79 -10.08 -0.29
N SER A 369 -3.28 -11.32 -0.37
CA SER A 369 -3.20 -12.35 0.68
C SER A 369 -2.54 -13.66 0.22
N ARG A 370 -1.98 -13.75 -1.00
CA ARG A 370 -1.45 -15.03 -1.51
C ARG A 370 -0.39 -15.65 -0.62
N GLY A 371 0.50 -14.82 -0.07
CA GLY A 371 1.58 -15.28 0.81
C GLY A 371 1.15 -15.61 2.23
N THR A 372 -0.10 -15.35 2.62
CA THR A 372 -0.63 -15.55 3.99
C THR A 372 -1.71 -16.62 4.07
N ARG A 373 -1.91 -17.39 3.00
CA ARG A 373 -2.97 -18.40 2.91
C ARG A 373 -2.45 -19.80 3.25
N ALA A 374 -3.38 -20.67 3.65
CA ALA A 374 -3.19 -22.11 3.59
C ALA A 374 -2.74 -22.51 2.17
N VAL A 375 -1.87 -23.52 2.10
CA VAL A 375 -1.38 -24.12 0.86
C VAL A 375 -2.54 -24.41 -0.09
N TRP A 376 -2.55 -23.76 -1.26
CA TRP A 376 -3.53 -24.00 -2.33
C TRP A 376 -2.92 -24.81 -3.49
N LEU A 377 -1.95 -25.67 -3.17
CA LEU A 377 -1.26 -26.59 -4.08
C LEU A 377 -1.20 -28.04 -3.57
N SER A 378 -1.93 -28.38 -2.51
CA SER A 378 -2.08 -29.75 -2.04
C SER A 378 -3.50 -29.97 -1.51
N PRO A 379 -4.42 -30.47 -2.34
CA PRO A 379 -5.58 -31.19 -1.84
C PRO A 379 -5.16 -32.33 -0.90
N ALA A 380 -6.01 -32.73 0.05
CA ALA A 380 -5.70 -33.81 1.00
C ALA A 380 -5.32 -35.13 0.31
N TRP A 381 -5.96 -35.45 -0.84
CA TRP A 381 -5.64 -36.62 -1.65
C TRP A 381 -4.20 -36.66 -2.20
N LEU A 382 -3.52 -35.51 -2.26
CA LEU A 382 -2.12 -35.38 -2.66
C LEU A 382 -1.14 -35.59 -1.49
N GLN A 383 -1.64 -35.68 -0.25
CA GLN A 383 -0.87 -36.09 0.93
C GLN A 383 -1.07 -37.58 1.23
N GLU A 384 -2.27 -38.12 1.09
CA GLU A 384 -2.59 -39.53 1.34
C GLU A 384 -1.91 -40.49 0.33
N THR A 385 -1.64 -40.03 -0.89
CA THR A 385 -0.99 -40.84 -1.94
C THR A 385 0.54 -40.93 -1.81
N ALA A 386 1.16 -40.20 -0.88
CA ALA A 386 2.62 -40.10 -0.76
C ALA A 386 3.25 -41.12 0.23
N TRP A 387 2.46 -41.99 0.86
CA TRP A 387 2.93 -42.88 1.96
C TRP A 387 2.53 -44.36 1.84
N GLN A 388 2.17 -44.84 0.65
CA GLN A 388 1.97 -46.29 0.40
C GLN A 388 2.61 -46.77 -0.92
N GLY A 389 3.93 -46.58 -1.04
CA GLY A 389 4.73 -47.19 -2.10
C GLY A 389 6.22 -47.18 -1.77
N GLU A 390 6.88 -48.33 -1.89
CA GLU A 390 8.34 -48.43 -1.77
C GLU A 390 9.06 -47.58 -2.85
N PRO A 391 10.27 -47.08 -2.57
CA PRO A 391 10.97 -46.16 -3.47
C PRO A 391 11.49 -46.87 -4.73
N SER A 392 10.66 -46.94 -5.77
CA SER A 392 11.10 -47.25 -7.14
C SER A 392 12.02 -46.14 -7.65
N ALA A 393 13.25 -46.48 -8.01
CA ALA A 393 14.29 -45.53 -8.36
C ALA A 393 13.95 -44.69 -9.60
N ILE A 394 14.05 -43.35 -9.48
CA ILE A 394 14.02 -42.42 -10.61
C ILE A 394 15.47 -42.03 -10.95
N PRO A 395 15.90 -42.10 -12.22
CA PRO A 395 17.29 -41.81 -12.60
C PRO A 395 17.65 -40.33 -12.43
N THR A 396 18.89 -40.08 -12.03
CA THR A 396 19.41 -38.75 -11.69
C THR A 396 19.53 -37.87 -12.93
N SER A 397 18.72 -36.81 -13.03
CA SER A 397 18.88 -35.75 -14.04
C SER A 397 19.89 -34.70 -13.58
N THR A 398 20.83 -34.37 -14.45
CA THR A 398 22.03 -33.56 -14.19
C THR A 398 21.74 -32.15 -13.66
N VAL A 399 22.47 -31.75 -12.62
CA VAL A 399 22.48 -30.38 -12.07
C VAL A 399 23.29 -29.45 -12.98
N LEU A 400 22.67 -28.35 -13.45
CA LEU A 400 23.37 -27.22 -14.05
C LEU A 400 23.87 -26.26 -12.94
N PRO A 401 25.17 -25.92 -12.87
CA PRO A 401 25.70 -25.06 -11.81
C PRO A 401 25.35 -23.58 -12.01
N LEU A 402 24.92 -22.91 -10.93
CA LEU A 402 24.79 -21.44 -10.91
C LEU A 402 26.16 -20.78 -11.10
N ARG A 403 26.29 -19.89 -12.09
CA ARG A 403 27.47 -19.02 -12.22
C ARG A 403 27.48 -17.97 -11.10
N ALA A 404 28.54 -18.00 -10.30
CA ALA A 404 28.84 -16.97 -9.30
C ALA A 404 29.05 -15.59 -9.95
N ARG A 405 28.66 -14.53 -9.23
CA ARG A 405 28.93 -13.13 -9.62
C ARG A 405 30.45 -12.87 -9.53
N ARG A 406 31.05 -12.30 -10.58
CA ARG A 406 32.35 -11.62 -10.48
C ARG A 406 32.15 -10.11 -10.50
N SER A 407 32.95 -9.43 -9.69
CA SER A 407 33.09 -7.98 -9.62
C SER A 407 33.67 -7.42 -10.92
N CYS A 408 33.10 -6.33 -11.44
CA CYS A 408 33.73 -5.54 -12.48
C CYS A 408 34.61 -4.48 -11.84
N GLN A 409 35.93 -4.63 -12.00
CA GLN A 409 36.91 -3.57 -11.81
C GLN A 409 37.18 -2.96 -13.19
N VAL A 410 37.16 -1.64 -13.28
CA VAL A 410 37.41 -0.89 -14.53
C VAL A 410 38.87 -0.49 -14.53
N ASP A 411 39.58 -0.74 -15.64
CA ASP A 411 40.75 0.05 -16.02
C ASP A 411 40.94 0.06 -17.54
N LEU A 412 41.65 1.08 -18.01
CA LEU A 412 41.71 1.57 -19.40
C LEU A 412 42.75 0.83 -20.27
N LEU A 413 42.58 0.87 -21.61
CA LEU A 413 43.67 1.10 -22.59
C LEU A 413 43.15 1.28 -24.05
N VAL A 414 43.27 2.51 -24.54
CA VAL A 414 43.75 3.00 -25.86
C VAL A 414 43.45 2.23 -27.18
N GLU A 415 42.79 2.97 -28.09
CA GLU A 415 42.86 3.04 -29.58
C GLU A 415 43.17 1.82 -30.47
N ALA A 416 42.30 1.60 -31.48
CA ALA A 416 42.68 1.66 -32.91
C ALA A 416 41.44 1.87 -33.82
N ASP A 417 41.59 2.63 -34.90
CA ASP A 417 40.58 2.96 -35.93
C ASP A 417 40.49 1.84 -36.99
N ASP A 418 39.29 1.45 -37.43
CA ASP A 418 39.07 1.01 -38.82
C ASP A 418 37.61 1.24 -39.28
N ARG A 419 37.48 1.74 -40.51
CA ARG A 419 36.20 2.16 -41.10
C ARG A 419 35.73 1.14 -42.14
N ARG A 420 34.58 0.51 -41.94
CA ARG A 420 33.81 -0.09 -43.05
C ARG A 420 32.32 0.21 -42.99
N SER A 421 31.89 1.04 -43.94
CA SER A 421 30.50 1.34 -44.24
C SER A 421 29.89 0.29 -45.16
N HIS A 422 28.69 -0.20 -44.84
CA HIS A 422 27.80 -0.83 -45.84
C HIS A 422 26.34 -0.42 -45.64
N THR A 423 25.79 0.16 -46.70
CA THR A 423 24.37 0.49 -46.88
C THR A 423 23.64 -0.74 -47.42
N VAL A 424 22.39 -0.98 -47.02
CA VAL A 424 21.53 -2.01 -47.63
C VAL A 424 20.29 -1.34 -48.21
N THR A 425 20.08 -1.54 -49.51
CA THR A 425 19.00 -0.96 -50.31
C THR A 425 18.03 -2.06 -50.73
N THR A 426 16.72 -1.84 -50.59
CA THR A 426 15.71 -2.86 -50.90
C THR A 426 15.11 -2.68 -52.29
N THR A 427 15.13 -3.74 -53.10
CA THR A 427 14.31 -3.98 -54.31
C THR A 427 13.80 -5.43 -54.22
N GLY A 428 12.62 -5.83 -54.72
CA GLY A 428 11.56 -5.09 -55.40
C GLY A 428 10.96 -5.96 -56.51
N THR A 429 9.72 -6.47 -56.35
CA THR A 429 9.02 -7.25 -57.40
C THR A 429 7.51 -6.94 -57.40
N GLN A 430 6.90 -6.90 -58.58
CA GLN A 430 5.57 -6.36 -58.86
C GLN A 430 4.43 -7.41 -58.98
N ARG A 431 3.21 -6.88 -59.15
CA ARG A 431 1.88 -7.54 -59.38
C ARG A 431 1.71 -8.13 -60.80
N VAL A 432 0.49 -8.64 -61.07
CA VAL A 432 -0.31 -8.80 -62.34
C VAL A 432 -0.78 -10.26 -62.51
N ALA A 433 -2.02 -10.63 -62.88
CA ALA A 433 -3.27 -9.91 -63.26
C ALA A 433 -4.47 -10.40 -62.37
N ALA A 434 -5.77 -10.16 -62.63
CA ALA A 434 -6.51 -9.36 -63.63
C ALA A 434 -7.74 -8.69 -62.96
#